data_AF-A0A1H4B642-F1
#
_entry.id   AF-A0A1H4B642-F1
#
_cell.length_a   1.000
_cell.length_b   1.000
_cell.length_c   1.000
_cell.angle_alpha   90.00
_cell.angle_beta   90.00
_cell.angle_gamma   90.00
#
_symmetry.space_group_name_H-M   'P 1'
#
loop_
_entity.id
_entity.type
_entity.pdbx_description
1 polymer ?
#
loop_
_entity_poly.entity_id
_entity_poly.type
_entity_poly.pdbx_seq_one_letter_code
_entity_poly.pdbx_strand_id
1 'polypeptide(L)'
;MYIDVGDTFIASDPSTYYDADFQGNALTVTPIRFKVTPERNLALYLESDLSNMALLPGIVRGLMNSDSYVINLKMMRTLDFGIADYTSLAITLSRVLGKEENVYWGDQGLLSAAFAGQMNVFGFPKYKDLYYMPHNFCMWYFDTKSVKPAYEPTIIHFAGSEKPWNLKYPIHTNLLNNKFEVTLNNLNILKLGQAEYYYLWHEYSIKTDTLLKELGINN
;
A
#
# COMPACT_ATOMS: atom_id res chain seq x y z
N MET A 1 -6.55 11.56 3.20
CA MET A 1 -6.23 10.20 2.76
C MET A 1 -4.91 10.24 2.04
N TYR A 2 -4.00 9.34 2.40
CA TYR A 2 -2.74 9.11 1.70
C TYR A 2 -2.94 7.92 0.74
N ILE A 3 -2.36 8.03 -0.45
CA ILE A 3 -2.31 6.99 -1.47
C ILE A 3 -0.93 7.09 -2.14
N ASP A 4 -0.23 5.98 -2.30
CA ASP A 4 1.12 5.99 -2.88
C ASP A 4 1.10 6.38 -4.37
N VAL A 5 2.16 7.04 -4.83
CA VAL A 5 2.18 7.64 -6.17
C VAL A 5 2.78 6.70 -7.21
N GLY A 6 2.10 6.59 -8.34
CA GLY A 6 2.58 5.88 -9.53
C GLY A 6 2.14 4.43 -9.57
N ASP A 7 2.44 3.63 -8.54
CA ASP A 7 2.12 2.19 -8.47
C ASP A 7 0.81 1.87 -7.75
N THR A 8 -0.06 2.87 -7.56
CA THR A 8 -1.45 2.63 -7.15
C THR A 8 -2.42 3.12 -8.23
N PHE A 9 -3.63 2.56 -8.20
CA PHE A 9 -4.70 2.94 -9.09
C PHE A 9 -6.06 2.85 -8.37
N ILE A 10 -6.86 3.91 -8.47
CA ILE A 10 -8.21 3.95 -7.90
C ILE A 10 -9.19 3.44 -8.95
N ALA A 11 -9.68 2.22 -8.76
CA ALA A 11 -10.57 1.54 -9.72
C ALA A 11 -12.04 1.86 -9.52
N SER A 12 -12.43 2.22 -8.30
CA SER A 12 -13.79 2.62 -7.96
C SER A 12 -13.78 3.72 -6.90
N ASP A 13 -14.94 4.31 -6.62
CA ASP A 13 -15.09 5.34 -5.60
C ASP A 13 -14.55 4.88 -4.22
N PRO A 14 -13.53 5.57 -3.66
CA PRO A 14 -12.97 5.26 -2.35
C PRO A 14 -13.68 5.99 -1.20
N SER A 15 -14.77 6.73 -1.43
CA SER A 15 -15.44 7.57 -0.42
C SER A 15 -15.75 6.83 0.87
N THR A 16 -16.22 5.59 0.82
CA THR A 16 -16.52 4.82 2.05
C THR A 16 -15.29 4.60 2.93
N TYR A 17 -14.10 4.51 2.32
CA TYR A 17 -12.84 4.41 3.06
C TYR A 17 -12.39 5.79 3.57
N TYR A 18 -12.50 6.81 2.74
CA TYR A 18 -12.17 8.19 3.10
C TYR A 18 -13.03 8.73 4.27
N ASP A 19 -14.34 8.44 4.26
CA ASP A 19 -15.32 8.88 5.25
C ASP A 19 -15.43 7.93 6.46
N ALA A 20 -14.54 6.95 6.55
CA ALA A 20 -14.58 5.96 7.64
C ALA A 20 -14.49 6.64 9.02
N ASP A 21 -15.29 6.14 9.97
CA ASP A 21 -15.14 6.55 11.35
C ASP A 21 -13.81 6.04 11.92
N PHE A 22 -12.99 6.97 12.40
CA PHE A 22 -11.72 6.67 13.06
C PHE A 22 -11.88 5.96 14.40
N GLN A 23 -13.09 5.95 14.99
CA GLN A 23 -13.37 5.32 16.28
C GLN A 23 -12.42 5.82 17.39
N GLY A 24 -12.08 7.11 17.34
CA GLY A 24 -11.14 7.73 18.27
C GLY A 24 -9.65 7.46 18.00
N ASN A 25 -9.29 6.86 16.86
CA ASN A 25 -7.90 6.59 16.48
C ASN A 25 -7.29 7.70 15.62
N ALA A 26 -5.95 7.66 15.50
CA ALA A 26 -5.19 8.57 14.65
C ALA A 26 -5.25 8.16 13.18
N LEU A 27 -5.28 6.86 12.90
CA LEU A 27 -5.30 6.31 11.55
C LEU A 27 -6.41 5.30 11.35
N THR A 28 -6.96 5.28 10.13
CA THR A 28 -7.72 4.15 9.59
C THR A 28 -6.91 3.51 8.48
N VAL A 29 -6.66 2.21 8.60
CA VAL A 29 -5.67 1.50 7.78
C VAL A 29 -6.25 0.22 7.17
N THR A 30 -5.59 -0.27 6.12
CA THR A 30 -5.74 -1.64 5.64
C THR A 30 -4.62 -2.52 6.22
N PRO A 31 -4.92 -3.59 6.96
CA PRO A 31 -3.90 -4.42 7.57
C PRO A 31 -3.14 -5.22 6.51
N ILE A 32 -1.87 -5.52 6.80
CA ILE A 32 -1.20 -6.62 6.11
C ILE A 32 -1.88 -7.90 6.56
N ARG A 33 -2.17 -8.84 5.66
CA ARG A 33 -2.88 -10.06 6.07
C ARG A 33 -2.04 -10.99 6.94
N PHE A 34 -0.74 -11.05 6.65
CA PHE A 34 0.18 -11.95 7.31
C PHE A 34 1.32 -11.19 8.00
N LYS A 35 1.62 -11.59 9.23
CA LYS A 35 2.85 -11.24 9.94
C LYS A 35 3.88 -12.33 9.72
N VAL A 36 5.15 -11.93 9.65
CA VAL A 36 6.27 -12.87 9.66
C VAL A 36 6.63 -13.17 11.11
N THR A 37 6.43 -14.40 11.56
CA THR A 37 6.75 -14.84 12.93
C THR A 37 8.28 -14.81 13.17
N PRO A 38 8.75 -14.86 14.44
CA PRO A 38 10.19 -14.98 14.72
C PRO A 38 10.87 -16.14 13.97
N GLU A 39 10.13 -17.24 13.77
CA GLU A 39 10.57 -18.44 13.04
C GLU A 39 10.49 -18.29 11.50
N ARG A 40 10.22 -17.07 11.00
CA ARG A 40 10.06 -16.74 9.58
C ARG A 40 8.87 -17.40 8.87
N ASN A 41 7.87 -17.85 9.62
CA ASN A 41 6.62 -18.34 9.07
C ASN A 41 5.62 -17.19 8.84
N LEU A 42 4.63 -17.40 7.97
CA LEU A 42 3.50 -16.48 7.82
C LEU A 42 2.39 -16.86 8.80
N ALA A 43 1.97 -15.94 9.65
CA ALA A 43 0.81 -16.07 10.52
C ALA A 43 -0.21 -14.98 10.21
N LEU A 44 -1.51 -15.26 10.38
CA LEU A 44 -2.54 -14.23 10.20
C LEU A 44 -2.38 -13.14 11.27
N TYR A 45 -2.59 -11.88 10.85
CA TYR A 45 -2.78 -10.78 11.79
C TYR A 45 -4.15 -10.89 12.46
N LEU A 46 -4.17 -10.69 13.79
CA LEU A 46 -5.36 -10.55 14.61
C LEU A 46 -5.54 -9.08 15.00
N GLU A 47 -6.78 -8.66 15.25
CA GLU A 47 -7.06 -7.28 15.71
C GLU A 47 -6.27 -6.93 16.98
N SER A 48 -6.13 -7.87 17.91
CA SER A 48 -5.33 -7.71 19.14
C SER A 48 -3.85 -7.44 18.88
N ASP A 49 -3.32 -7.78 17.70
CA ASP A 49 -1.92 -7.52 17.36
C ASP A 49 -1.66 -6.03 17.12
N LEU A 50 -2.68 -5.25 16.74
CA LEU A 50 -2.56 -3.81 16.44
C LEU A 50 -2.25 -2.95 17.67
N SER A 51 -2.61 -3.45 18.85
CA SER A 51 -2.36 -2.83 20.15
C SER A 51 -1.28 -3.53 20.97
N ASN A 52 -0.65 -4.59 20.44
CA ASN A 52 0.27 -5.42 21.21
C ASN A 52 1.73 -4.96 21.07
N MET A 53 2.12 -4.00 21.93
CA MET A 53 3.48 -3.48 22.01
C MET A 53 4.57 -4.52 22.31
N ALA A 54 4.21 -5.71 22.83
CA ALA A 54 5.18 -6.79 23.05
C ALA A 54 5.72 -7.39 21.74
N LEU A 55 5.09 -7.07 20.59
CA LEU A 55 5.52 -7.51 19.27
C LEU A 55 6.60 -6.59 18.66
N LEU A 56 7.37 -5.83 19.44
CA LEU A 56 8.17 -4.71 18.92
C LEU A 56 9.28 -5.04 17.87
N PRO A 57 9.70 -6.29 17.60
CA PRO A 57 10.40 -6.59 16.34
C PRO A 57 9.44 -6.80 15.15
N GLY A 58 8.25 -7.37 15.41
CA GLY A 58 7.19 -7.63 14.44
C GLY A 58 6.34 -6.41 14.06
N ILE A 59 6.11 -5.45 14.96
CA ILE A 59 5.38 -4.19 14.67
C ILE A 59 6.09 -3.41 13.56
N VAL A 60 7.42 -3.34 13.63
CA VAL A 60 8.21 -2.65 12.62
C VAL A 60 8.14 -3.41 11.28
N ARG A 61 7.84 -4.72 11.24
CA ARG A 61 7.56 -5.44 9.96
C ARG A 61 6.29 -4.97 9.25
N GLY A 62 5.53 -4.06 9.84
CA GLY A 62 4.33 -3.48 9.28
C GLY A 62 3.09 -4.14 9.87
N LEU A 63 2.30 -3.39 10.63
CA LEU A 63 0.95 -3.77 11.07
C LEU A 63 -0.09 -3.51 9.97
N MET A 64 0.25 -2.60 9.06
CA MET A 64 -0.57 -2.16 7.95
C MET A 64 0.30 -1.98 6.71
N ASN A 65 -0.33 -1.95 5.54
CA ASN A 65 0.35 -1.53 4.32
C ASN A 65 0.17 -0.01 4.13
N SER A 66 1.28 0.71 3.95
CA SER A 66 1.28 2.18 3.92
C SER A 66 0.95 2.78 2.56
N ASP A 67 0.72 1.97 1.53
CA ASP A 67 0.36 2.44 0.20
C ASP A 67 -1.03 3.12 0.16
N SER A 68 -1.87 2.87 1.17
CA SER A 68 -3.08 3.66 1.38
C SER A 68 -3.59 3.65 2.83
N TYR A 69 -3.83 4.83 3.38
CA TYR A 69 -4.39 5.01 4.73
C TYR A 69 -5.09 6.36 4.89
N VAL A 70 -5.97 6.46 5.87
CA VAL A 70 -6.69 7.69 6.19
C VAL A 70 -6.18 8.23 7.51
N ILE A 71 -5.96 9.55 7.56
CA ILE A 71 -5.34 10.25 8.69
C ILE A 71 -6.38 11.15 9.34
N ASN A 72 -6.56 10.98 10.65
CA ASN A 72 -7.31 11.90 11.47
C ASN A 72 -6.42 13.06 11.89
N LEU A 73 -6.37 14.11 11.06
CA LEU A 73 -5.52 15.28 11.33
C LEU A 73 -5.84 15.97 12.67
N LYS A 74 -7.08 15.87 13.16
CA LYS A 74 -7.44 16.41 14.48
C LYS A 74 -6.79 15.59 15.59
N MET A 75 -6.92 14.26 15.55
CA MET A 75 -6.30 13.39 16.54
C MET A 75 -4.77 13.48 16.50
N MET A 76 -4.17 13.52 15.30
CA MET A 76 -2.74 13.74 15.14
C MET A 76 -2.22 15.00 15.86
N ARG A 77 -2.97 16.11 15.77
CA ARG A 77 -2.64 17.34 16.49
C ARG A 77 -2.84 17.22 18.00
N THR A 78 -3.83 16.45 18.45
CA THR A 78 -4.07 16.19 19.88
C THR A 78 -2.97 15.32 20.50
N LEU A 79 -2.43 14.37 19.74
CA LEU A 79 -1.31 13.53 20.17
C LEU A 79 0.01 14.29 20.24
N ASP A 80 0.07 15.51 19.70
CA ASP A 80 1.26 16.38 19.61
C ASP A 80 2.49 15.65 19.03
N PHE A 81 2.24 14.70 18.13
CA PHE A 81 3.30 13.88 17.53
C PHE A 81 3.85 14.59 16.28
N GLY A 82 5.06 15.14 16.41
CA GLY A 82 5.70 15.95 15.38
C GLY A 82 6.82 15.23 14.62
N ILE A 83 7.47 15.98 13.71
CA ILE A 83 8.63 15.50 12.94
C ILE A 83 9.80 15.12 13.86
N ALA A 84 9.97 15.86 14.97
CA ALA A 84 11.01 15.58 15.96
C ALA A 84 10.81 14.21 16.62
N ASP A 85 9.58 13.85 16.95
CA ASP A 85 9.22 12.56 17.54
C ASP A 85 9.44 11.41 16.55
N TYR A 86 9.03 11.59 15.29
CA TYR A 86 9.33 10.65 14.20
C TYR A 86 10.84 10.41 14.05
N THR A 87 11.61 11.50 14.05
CA THR A 87 13.07 11.43 13.91
C THR A 87 13.70 10.71 15.10
N SER A 88 13.26 11.04 16.32
CA SER A 88 13.73 10.40 17.55
C SER A 88 13.39 8.90 17.58
N LEU A 89 12.17 8.53 17.17
CA LEU A 89 11.73 7.15 17.06
C LEU A 89 12.58 6.37 16.05
N ALA A 90 12.79 6.91 14.84
CA ALA A 90 13.61 6.27 13.81
C ALA A 90 15.06 6.04 14.28
N ILE A 91 15.68 7.05 14.92
CA ILE A 91 17.02 6.92 15.51
C ILE A 91 17.03 5.83 16.59
N THR A 92 16.04 5.81 17.47
CA THR A 92 15.94 4.84 18.57
C THR A 92 15.81 3.41 18.03
N LEU A 93 14.89 3.20 17.08
CA LEU A 93 14.70 1.89 16.44
C LEU A 93 15.98 1.42 15.73
N SER A 94 16.69 2.31 15.03
CA SER A 94 17.97 1.96 14.38
C SER A 94 19.05 1.50 15.37
N ARG A 95 19.07 2.06 16.59
CA ARG A 95 20.04 1.69 17.63
C ARG A 95 19.70 0.35 18.28
N VAL A 96 18.41 0.09 18.51
CA VAL A 96 17.93 -1.13 19.20
C VAL A 96 17.98 -2.35 18.27
N LEU A 97 17.65 -2.17 16.99
CA LEU A 97 17.49 -3.29 16.04
C LEU A 97 18.78 -3.59 15.26
N GLY A 98 19.82 -2.73 15.36
CA GLY A 98 21.10 -2.91 14.69
C GLY A 98 21.08 -2.55 13.19
N LYS A 99 22.21 -2.78 12.51
CA LYS A 99 22.40 -2.48 11.07
C LYS A 99 22.09 -3.65 10.14
N GLU A 100 22.04 -4.89 10.65
CA GLU A 100 22.26 -6.08 9.81
C GLU A 100 21.01 -6.75 9.21
N GLU A 101 19.79 -6.30 9.51
CA GLU A 101 18.64 -6.73 8.73
C GLU A 101 17.75 -5.51 8.45
N ASN A 102 17.88 -4.97 7.23
CA ASN A 102 16.91 -4.11 6.54
C ASN A 102 15.81 -3.59 7.46
N VAL A 103 16.05 -2.46 8.14
CA VAL A 103 15.09 -1.85 9.06
C VAL A 103 13.84 -1.47 8.26
N TYR A 104 12.98 -2.48 8.11
CA TYR A 104 11.56 -2.46 8.29
C TYR A 104 10.78 -1.48 7.40
N TRP A 105 10.62 -1.86 6.13
CA TRP A 105 9.65 -1.32 5.16
C TRP A 105 9.51 0.22 5.11
N GLY A 106 10.58 0.98 5.36
CA GLY A 106 10.55 2.44 5.25
C GLY A 106 9.48 3.10 6.13
N ASP A 107 8.62 3.88 5.50
CA ASP A 107 7.48 4.55 6.13
C ASP A 107 6.49 3.57 6.77
N GLN A 108 6.27 2.39 6.19
CA GLN A 108 5.31 1.39 6.71
C GLN A 108 5.67 0.93 8.12
N GLY A 109 6.93 0.58 8.35
CA GLY A 109 7.41 0.11 9.64
C GLY A 109 7.43 1.22 10.68
N LEU A 110 7.84 2.42 10.28
CA LEU A 110 7.87 3.59 11.15
C LEU A 110 6.47 4.05 11.55
N LEU A 111 5.52 4.07 10.61
CA LEU A 111 4.10 4.38 10.87
C LEU A 111 3.47 3.35 11.80
N SER A 112 3.75 2.06 11.58
CA SER A 112 3.27 0.98 12.44
C SER A 112 3.79 1.11 13.87
N ALA A 113 5.06 1.50 14.04
CA ALA A 113 5.65 1.75 15.35
C ALA A 113 5.10 3.01 16.03
N ALA A 114 4.92 4.10 15.28
CA ALA A 114 4.45 5.38 15.80
C ALA A 114 2.98 5.32 16.26
N PHE A 115 2.14 4.53 15.59
CA PHE A 115 0.69 4.48 15.85
C PHE A 115 0.19 3.14 16.33
N ALA A 116 1.05 2.26 16.85
CA ALA A 116 0.59 1.06 17.53
C ALA A 116 -0.42 1.43 18.64
N GLY A 117 -1.60 0.82 18.63
CA GLY A 117 -2.72 1.17 19.52
C GLY A 117 -3.45 2.49 19.19
N GLN A 118 -3.13 3.15 18.08
CA GLN A 118 -3.80 4.35 17.55
C GLN A 118 -4.26 4.16 16.09
N MET A 119 -4.54 2.91 15.72
CA MET A 119 -5.01 2.50 14.39
C MET A 119 -6.30 1.69 14.53
N ASN A 120 -7.27 1.93 13.64
CA ASN A 120 -8.37 1.00 13.39
C ASN A 120 -8.31 0.40 11.98
N VAL A 121 -8.84 -0.81 11.83
CA VAL A 121 -8.88 -1.52 10.54
C VAL A 121 -10.15 -1.19 9.80
N PHE A 122 -10.00 -0.70 8.57
CA PHE A 122 -11.15 -0.46 7.71
C PHE A 122 -11.89 -1.76 7.36
N GLY A 123 -13.22 -1.73 7.52
CA GLY A 123 -14.09 -2.83 7.11
C GLY A 123 -14.04 -4.07 8.00
N PHE A 124 -13.36 -4.03 9.15
CA PHE A 124 -13.45 -5.11 10.14
C PHE A 124 -14.81 -5.08 10.87
N PRO A 125 -15.44 -6.24 11.19
CA PRO A 125 -15.01 -7.62 10.89
C PRO A 125 -15.41 -8.12 9.50
N LYS A 126 -16.15 -7.34 8.70
CA LYS A 126 -16.68 -7.76 7.40
C LYS A 126 -15.60 -8.27 6.43
N TYR A 127 -14.42 -7.66 6.43
CA TYR A 127 -13.32 -8.00 5.52
C TYR A 127 -12.30 -8.98 6.10
N LYS A 128 -12.50 -9.48 7.33
CA LYS A 128 -11.52 -10.33 8.03
C LYS A 128 -11.14 -11.60 7.26
N ASP A 129 -12.09 -12.15 6.50
CA ASP A 129 -11.92 -13.41 5.78
C ASP A 129 -11.47 -13.22 4.32
N LEU A 130 -11.36 -11.97 3.85
CA LEU A 130 -10.87 -11.68 2.51
C LEU A 130 -9.39 -12.03 2.39
N TYR A 131 -8.99 -12.54 1.22
CA TYR A 131 -7.59 -12.89 1.01
C TYR A 131 -6.68 -11.66 0.92
N TYR A 132 -7.22 -10.55 0.42
CA TYR A 132 -6.56 -9.26 0.38
C TYR A 132 -7.60 -8.16 0.65
N MET A 133 -7.17 -6.99 1.10
CA MET A 133 -8.07 -5.87 1.38
C MET A 133 -8.48 -5.14 0.08
N PRO A 134 -9.77 -4.80 -0.13
CA PRO A 134 -10.23 -4.12 -1.34
C PRO A 134 -9.65 -2.72 -1.53
N HIS A 135 -9.40 -2.00 -0.43
CA HIS A 135 -8.90 -0.62 -0.46
C HIS A 135 -7.37 -0.54 -0.47
N ASN A 136 -6.70 -1.67 -0.68
CA ASN A 136 -5.26 -1.74 -0.89
C ASN A 136 -4.93 -3.10 -1.50
N PHE A 137 -5.43 -3.39 -2.70
CA PHE A 137 -5.33 -4.71 -3.32
C PHE A 137 -4.01 -4.88 -4.05
N CYS A 138 -3.09 -5.62 -3.44
CA CYS A 138 -1.76 -5.83 -4.00
C CYS A 138 -1.72 -6.93 -5.08
N MET A 139 -0.96 -6.69 -6.14
CA MET A 139 -0.72 -7.67 -7.20
C MET A 139 -0.03 -8.97 -6.73
N TRP A 140 0.62 -8.97 -5.56
CA TRP A 140 1.14 -10.19 -4.91
C TRP A 140 0.05 -11.22 -4.55
N TYR A 141 -1.23 -10.81 -4.56
CA TYR A 141 -2.35 -11.75 -4.50
C TYR A 141 -2.16 -12.93 -5.49
N PHE A 142 -1.67 -12.63 -6.70
CA PHE A 142 -1.50 -13.61 -7.76
C PHE A 142 -0.26 -14.51 -7.61
N ASP A 143 0.54 -14.31 -6.56
CA ASP A 143 1.64 -15.20 -6.20
C ASP A 143 1.13 -16.53 -5.65
N THR A 144 -0.11 -16.52 -5.14
CA THR A 144 -0.74 -17.67 -4.48
C THR A 144 -2.10 -18.05 -5.08
N LYS A 145 -2.70 -17.16 -5.86
CA LYS A 145 -4.01 -17.32 -6.47
C LYS A 145 -3.91 -17.13 -7.98
N SER A 146 -4.64 -17.94 -8.73
CA SER A 146 -4.72 -17.87 -10.20
C SER A 146 -6.05 -17.36 -10.71
N VAL A 147 -6.98 -17.06 -9.80
CA VAL A 147 -8.35 -16.59 -10.08
C VAL A 147 -8.54 -15.23 -9.45
N LYS A 148 -9.40 -14.38 -10.01
CA LYS A 148 -9.72 -13.08 -9.43
C LYS A 148 -10.31 -13.20 -8.01
N PRO A 149 -10.16 -12.16 -7.16
CA PRO A 149 -10.93 -12.07 -5.94
C PRO A 149 -12.44 -12.09 -6.22
N ALA A 150 -13.23 -12.60 -5.27
CA ALA A 150 -14.70 -12.62 -5.35
C ALA A 150 -15.34 -11.26 -4.98
N TYR A 151 -14.60 -10.18 -5.19
CA TYR A 151 -14.99 -8.79 -4.95
C TYR A 151 -14.22 -7.91 -5.94
N GLU A 152 -14.71 -6.70 -6.17
CA GLU A 152 -14.02 -5.70 -6.98
C GLU A 152 -13.07 -4.86 -6.10
N PRO A 153 -11.75 -4.86 -6.35
CA PRO A 153 -10.83 -3.97 -5.68
C PRO A 153 -11.17 -2.50 -5.93
N THR A 154 -11.06 -1.66 -4.89
CA THR A 154 -11.27 -0.21 -4.98
C THR A 154 -9.97 0.53 -5.23
N ILE A 155 -8.91 0.14 -4.54
CA ILE A 155 -7.55 0.67 -4.74
C ILE A 155 -6.66 -0.51 -5.05
N ILE A 156 -6.00 -0.46 -6.19
CA ILE A 156 -5.09 -1.48 -6.67
C ILE A 156 -3.68 -1.00 -6.42
N HIS A 157 -2.82 -1.89 -5.92
CA HIS A 157 -1.41 -1.62 -5.65
C HIS A 157 -0.52 -2.58 -6.44
N PHE A 158 0.36 -2.02 -7.26
CA PHE A 158 1.33 -2.73 -8.09
C PHE A 158 2.67 -2.88 -7.35
N ALA A 159 2.64 -3.51 -6.16
CA ALA A 159 3.85 -3.80 -5.40
C ALA A 159 4.82 -4.73 -6.16
N GLY A 160 6.10 -4.66 -5.80
CA GLY A 160 7.15 -5.49 -6.39
C GLY A 160 7.86 -4.83 -7.57
N SER A 161 8.62 -5.64 -8.31
CA SER A 161 9.48 -5.20 -9.42
C SER A 161 8.71 -4.89 -10.70
N GLU A 162 7.57 -5.56 -10.91
CA GLU A 162 6.77 -5.49 -12.12
C GLU A 162 5.86 -4.26 -12.10
N LYS A 163 6.45 -3.06 -12.23
CA LYS A 163 5.68 -1.82 -12.27
C LYS A 163 4.96 -1.65 -13.62
N PRO A 164 3.73 -1.09 -13.65
CA PRO A 164 2.96 -0.95 -14.88
C PRO A 164 3.69 -0.20 -15.98
N TRP A 165 4.43 0.87 -15.64
CA TRP A 165 5.20 1.66 -16.60
C TRP A 165 6.45 0.98 -17.15
N ASN A 166 6.84 -0.17 -16.59
CA ASN A 166 7.97 -0.97 -17.10
C ASN A 166 7.51 -2.04 -18.11
N LEU A 167 6.23 -2.08 -18.49
CA LEU A 167 5.69 -3.06 -19.41
C LEU A 167 5.46 -2.51 -20.82
N LYS A 168 5.60 -3.40 -21.80
CA LYS A 168 5.36 -3.13 -23.20
C LYS A 168 3.89 -3.37 -23.53
N TYR A 169 3.13 -2.28 -23.62
CA TYR A 169 1.74 -2.31 -24.06
C TYR A 169 1.60 -2.12 -25.58
N PRO A 170 0.45 -2.51 -26.17
CA PRO A 170 0.19 -2.31 -27.60
C PRO A 170 0.10 -0.85 -28.04
N ILE A 171 -0.34 0.05 -27.15
CA ILE A 171 -0.46 1.49 -27.42
C ILE A 171 0.61 2.20 -26.59
N HIS A 172 1.37 3.11 -27.21
CA HIS A 172 2.38 3.90 -26.50
C HIS A 172 1.80 5.27 -26.10
N THR A 173 2.14 5.73 -24.89
CA THR A 173 1.73 7.05 -24.37
C THR A 173 2.96 7.90 -24.06
N ASN A 174 2.90 9.21 -24.27
CA ASN A 174 4.04 10.10 -24.00
C ASN A 174 4.32 10.25 -22.50
N LEU A 175 3.32 10.03 -21.65
CA LEU A 175 3.50 9.88 -20.19
C LEU A 175 4.53 8.82 -19.79
N LEU A 176 4.77 7.82 -20.64
CA LEU A 176 5.71 6.72 -20.41
C LEU A 176 7.09 6.96 -21.04
N ASN A 177 7.32 8.14 -21.64
CA ASN A 177 8.63 8.51 -22.17
C ASN A 177 9.59 8.75 -21.01
N ASN A 178 10.13 7.66 -20.47
CA ASN A 178 11.30 7.72 -19.62
C ASN A 178 12.45 8.30 -20.43
N LYS A 179 13.00 9.41 -19.92
CA LYS A 179 14.19 10.10 -20.43
C LYS A 179 15.47 9.25 -20.41
N PHE A 180 15.43 7.95 -20.15
CA PHE A 180 16.59 7.07 -20.11
C PHE A 180 16.23 5.63 -20.53
N GLU A 181 17.23 4.94 -21.07
CA GLU A 181 17.27 3.60 -21.68
C GLU A 181 16.67 2.46 -20.82
N VAL A 182 15.36 2.47 -20.55
CA VAL A 182 14.69 1.35 -19.87
C VAL A 182 14.13 0.37 -20.90
N THR A 183 14.70 -0.82 -20.96
CA THR A 183 14.13 -1.93 -21.74
C THR A 183 12.79 -2.34 -21.11
N LEU A 184 11.69 -2.12 -21.84
CA LEU A 184 10.35 -2.53 -21.40
C LEU A 184 10.21 -4.06 -21.40
N ASN A 185 9.59 -4.59 -20.36
CA ASN A 185 9.30 -6.01 -20.24
C ASN A 185 8.05 -6.41 -21.05
N ASN A 186 8.03 -7.64 -21.55
CA ASN A 186 6.83 -8.18 -22.20
C ASN A 186 5.75 -8.51 -21.16
N LEU A 187 4.48 -8.34 -21.51
CA LEU A 187 3.33 -8.65 -20.63
C LEU A 187 3.24 -10.13 -20.23
N ASN A 188 3.95 -11.03 -20.91
CA ASN A 188 3.97 -12.46 -20.59
C ASN A 188 4.68 -12.80 -19.27
N ILE A 189 5.39 -11.84 -18.65
CA ILE A 189 5.96 -12.01 -17.30
C ILE A 189 4.88 -11.96 -16.22
N LEU A 190 3.69 -11.41 -16.54
CA LEU A 190 2.60 -11.27 -15.59
C LEU A 190 2.00 -12.63 -15.26
N LYS A 191 1.65 -12.80 -13.98
CA LYS A 191 0.99 -14.01 -13.48
C LYS A 191 -0.45 -14.08 -14.02
N LEU A 192 -0.99 -15.29 -14.08
CA LEU A 192 -2.36 -15.51 -14.53
C LEU A 192 -3.34 -14.70 -13.67
N GLY A 193 -4.15 -13.85 -14.32
CA GLY A 193 -5.10 -12.96 -13.65
C GLY A 193 -4.58 -11.54 -13.37
N GLN A 194 -3.27 -11.29 -13.44
CA GLN A 194 -2.72 -9.93 -13.26
C GLN A 194 -2.98 -9.02 -14.46
N ALA A 195 -2.91 -9.55 -15.68
CA ALA A 195 -2.88 -8.76 -16.92
C ALA A 195 -3.99 -7.71 -17.02
N GLU A 196 -5.20 -8.02 -16.55
CA GLU A 196 -6.33 -7.10 -16.58
C GLU A 196 -6.10 -5.81 -15.79
N TYR A 197 -5.49 -5.90 -14.61
CA TYR A 197 -5.21 -4.71 -13.79
C TYR A 197 -4.14 -3.83 -14.44
N TYR A 198 -3.16 -4.43 -15.10
CA TYR A 198 -2.14 -3.70 -15.86
C TYR A 198 -2.74 -3.03 -17.11
N TYR A 199 -3.67 -3.70 -17.80
CA TYR A 199 -4.42 -3.08 -18.90
C TYR A 199 -5.31 -1.94 -18.41
N LEU A 200 -5.93 -2.05 -17.24
CA LEU A 200 -6.75 -0.99 -16.65
C LEU A 200 -5.90 0.25 -16.33
N TRP A 201 -4.72 0.06 -15.73
CA TRP A 201 -3.75 1.14 -15.51
C TRP A 201 -3.34 1.79 -16.83
N HIS A 202 -3.08 0.99 -17.86
CA HIS A 202 -2.68 1.49 -19.17
C HIS A 202 -3.80 2.27 -19.89
N GLU A 203 -5.04 1.81 -19.80
CA GLU A 203 -6.19 2.54 -20.34
C GLU A 203 -6.30 3.92 -19.68
N TYR A 204 -6.09 4.00 -18.37
CA TYR A 204 -6.08 5.26 -17.64
C TYR A 204 -4.91 6.16 -18.09
N SER A 205 -3.73 5.59 -18.33
CA SER A 205 -2.57 6.35 -18.83
C SER A 205 -2.86 6.95 -20.22
N ILE A 206 -3.51 6.21 -21.12
CA ILE A 206 -3.93 6.73 -22.44
C ILE A 206 -4.93 7.88 -22.30
N LYS A 207 -5.97 7.72 -21.48
CA LYS A 207 -6.98 8.75 -21.25
C LYS A 207 -6.37 10.02 -20.65
N THR A 208 -5.46 9.85 -19.70
CA THR A 208 -4.73 10.97 -19.07
C THR A 208 -3.85 11.68 -20.08
N ASP A 209 -3.07 10.95 -20.89
CA ASP A 209 -2.23 11.54 -21.94
C ASP A 209 -3.06 12.34 -22.96
N THR A 210 -4.24 11.81 -23.32
CA THR A 210 -5.19 12.47 -24.22
C THR A 210 -5.73 13.77 -23.61
N LEU A 211 -6.21 13.72 -22.37
CA LEU A 211 -6.73 14.89 -21.66
C LEU A 211 -5.65 15.98 -21.48
N LEU A 212 -4.43 15.60 -21.12
CA LEU A 212 -3.33 16.56 -20.96
C LEU A 212 -3.02 17.28 -22.29
N LYS A 213 -3.01 16.55 -23.41
CA LYS A 213 -2.87 17.14 -24.76
C LYS A 213 -4.00 18.10 -25.09
N GLU A 214 -5.25 17.74 -24.79
CA GLU A 214 -6.42 18.62 -24.99
C GLU A 214 -6.33 19.90 -24.16
N LEU A 215 -5.74 19.83 -22.97
CA LEU A 215 -5.49 20.97 -22.10
C LEU A 215 -4.24 21.78 -22.49
N GLY A 216 -3.52 21.39 -23.55
CA GLY A 216 -2.28 22.04 -23.98
C GLY A 216 -1.08 21.79 -23.06
N ILE A 217 -1.17 20.79 -22.17
CA ILE A 217 -0.08 20.38 -21.27
C ILE A 217 0.72 19.29 -22.01
N ASN A 218 1.84 19.70 -22.59
CA ASN A 218 2.75 18.78 -23.25
C ASN A 218 3.78 18.25 -22.22
N ASN A 219 3.87 16.91 -22.11
CA ASN A 219 4.89 16.21 -21.33
C ASN A 219 6.17 15.97 -22.13
#